data_AF-A0A2V6PVX7-F1
#
_entry.id   AF-A0A2V6PVX7-F1
#
_cell.length_a   1.000
_cell.length_b   1.000
_cell.length_c   1.000
_cell.angle_alpha   90.00
_cell.angle_beta   90.00
_cell.angle_gamma   90.00
#
_symmetry.space_group_name_H-M   'P 1'
#
loop_
_entity.id
_entity.type
_entity.pdbx_description
1 polymer ?
#
loop_
_entity_poly.entity_id
_entity_poly.type
_entity_poly.pdbx_seq_one_letter_code
_entity_poly.pdbx_strand_id
1 'polypeptide(L)'
;MAGTTVRIVLDDKAYELALKPPAPEIASLHPAARAMLEHAEWTAGANPVRVVRCTVAEARALLDYFGRLCDQLTASHDESAGVCARARDSVRRALVAAGG
;
A
#
# COMPACT_ATOMS: atom_id res chain seq x y z
N MET A 1 -5.52 -10.91 22.25
CA MET A 1 -4.61 -11.48 21.24
C MET A 1 -3.73 -10.36 20.75
N ALA A 2 -2.42 -10.39 21.03
CA ALA A 2 -1.50 -9.40 20.50
C ALA A 2 -1.30 -9.70 19.01
N GLY A 3 -2.15 -9.11 18.17
CA GLY A 3 -2.05 -9.28 16.72
C GLY A 3 -0.71 -8.72 16.27
N THR A 4 0.09 -9.53 15.59
CA THR A 4 1.38 -9.09 15.06
C THR A 4 1.17 -7.90 14.15
N THR A 5 1.64 -6.74 14.60
CA THR A 5 1.54 -5.48 13.88
C THR A 5 2.61 -5.43 12.80
N VAL A 6 2.17 -5.28 11.56
CA VAL A 6 2.98 -5.12 10.37
C VAL A 6 3.21 -3.63 10.14
N ARG A 7 4.48 -3.25 9.98
CA ARG A 7 4.88 -1.90 9.60
C ARG A 7 5.21 -1.86 8.12
N ILE A 8 4.43 -1.12 7.35
CA ILE A 8 4.59 -0.95 5.91
C ILE A 8 5.11 0.46 5.65
N VAL A 9 6.15 0.58 4.86
CA VAL A 9 6.67 1.87 4.40
C VAL A 9 6.20 2.08 2.97
N LEU A 10 5.44 3.16 2.74
CA LEU A 10 4.92 3.55 1.44
C LEU A 10 5.52 4.91 1.06
N ASP A 11 5.90 5.05 -0.20
CA ASP A 11 6.20 6.35 -0.78
C ASP A 11 4.94 7.23 -0.82
N ASP A 12 5.12 8.54 -0.75
CA ASP A 12 4.00 9.49 -0.80
C ASP A 12 3.14 9.32 -2.06
N LYS A 13 3.78 9.10 -3.22
CA LYS A 13 3.07 8.79 -4.48
C LYS A 13 2.25 7.51 -4.38
N ALA A 14 2.76 6.46 -3.73
CA ALA A 14 2.02 5.21 -3.56
C ALA A 14 0.82 5.38 -2.63
N TYR A 15 0.99 6.20 -1.59
CA TYR A 15 -0.08 6.59 -0.67
C TYR A 15 -1.19 7.38 -1.39
N GLU A 16 -0.81 8.40 -2.16
CA GLU A 16 -1.76 9.17 -2.96
C GLU A 16 -2.53 8.29 -3.93
N LEU A 17 -1.83 7.39 -4.63
CA LEU A 17 -2.42 6.53 -5.63
C LEU A 17 -3.35 5.47 -5.04
N ALA A 18 -3.11 5.06 -3.79
CA ALA A 18 -4.02 4.20 -3.05
C ALA A 18 -5.30 4.94 -2.61
N LEU A 19 -5.22 6.23 -2.27
CA LEU A 19 -6.37 7.04 -1.85
C LEU A 19 -7.15 7.64 -3.02
N LYS A 20 -6.46 7.96 -4.11
CA LYS A 20 -6.98 8.57 -5.33
C LYS A 20 -6.43 7.80 -6.53
N PRO A 21 -7.02 6.65 -6.86
CA PRO A 21 -6.63 5.93 -8.07
C PRO A 21 -6.88 6.82 -9.30
N PRO A 22 -5.99 6.77 -10.32
CA PRO A 22 -6.06 7.66 -11.48
C PRO A 22 -7.27 7.39 -12.39
N ALA A 23 -7.86 6.20 -12.30
CA ALA A 23 -9.06 5.83 -13.05
C ALA A 23 -10.17 5.33 -12.11
N PRO A 24 -11.44 5.73 -12.32
CA PRO A 24 -12.58 5.32 -11.50
C PRO A 24 -12.94 3.83 -11.65
N GLU A 25 -12.43 3.18 -12.70
CA GLU A 25 -12.62 1.75 -13.02
C GLU A 25 -11.75 0.85 -12.14
N ILE A 26 -10.76 1.45 -11.47
CA ILE A 26 -9.88 0.77 -10.55
C ILE A 26 -10.70 0.42 -9.30
N ALA A 27 -10.72 -0.88 -8.96
CA ALA A 27 -11.47 -1.41 -7.84
C ALA A 27 -11.27 -0.54 -6.59
N SER A 28 -12.37 -0.14 -5.95
CA SER A 28 -12.29 0.73 -4.77
C SER A 28 -11.51 0.05 -3.65
N LEU A 29 -10.59 0.81 -3.03
CA LEU A 29 -9.84 0.37 -1.87
C LEU A 29 -10.81 -0.08 -0.76
N HIS A 30 -10.52 -1.22 -0.12
CA HIS A 30 -11.33 -1.71 0.98
C HIS A 30 -11.38 -0.65 2.10
N PRO A 31 -12.56 -0.34 2.69
CA PRO A 31 -12.70 0.74 3.66
C PRO A 31 -11.77 0.59 4.87
N ALA A 32 -11.51 -0.65 5.31
CA ALA A 32 -10.51 -0.93 6.33
C ALA A 32 -9.10 -0.46 5.88
N ALA A 33 -8.65 -0.88 4.70
CA ALA A 33 -7.36 -0.49 4.10
C ALA A 33 -7.23 1.04 3.98
N ARG A 34 -8.33 1.71 3.62
CA ARG A 34 -8.40 3.18 3.58
C ARG A 34 -8.20 3.80 4.96
N ALA A 35 -8.93 3.35 5.97
CA ALA A 35 -8.80 3.87 7.33
C ALA A 35 -7.36 3.74 7.86
N MET A 36 -6.68 2.63 7.57
CA MET A 36 -5.28 2.46 7.96
C MET A 36 -4.32 3.40 7.25
N LEU A 37 -4.55 3.70 5.97
CA LEU A 37 -3.80 4.74 5.28
C LEU A 37 -4.05 6.10 5.92
N GLU A 38 -5.30 6.43 6.29
CA GLU A 38 -5.60 7.69 6.98
C GLU A 38 -4.87 7.81 8.33
N HIS A 39 -4.59 6.69 8.99
CA HIS A 39 -3.75 6.62 10.20
C HIS A 39 -2.23 6.52 9.95
N ALA A 40 -1.77 6.66 8.70
CA ALA A 40 -0.37 6.55 8.37
C ALA A 40 0.46 7.71 8.94
N GLU A 41 1.50 7.36 9.69
CA GLU A 41 2.43 8.32 10.26
C GLU A 41 3.40 8.82 9.18
N TRP A 42 3.63 10.13 9.13
CA TRP A 42 4.71 10.69 8.33
C TRP A 42 6.05 10.46 9.03
N THR A 43 7.06 9.99 8.31
CA THR A 43 8.43 10.11 8.79
C THR A 43 9.00 11.44 8.31
N ALA A 44 9.52 12.25 9.24
CA ALA A 44 10.29 13.44 8.89
C ALA A 44 11.67 12.99 8.39
N GLY A 45 11.96 13.24 7.12
CA GLY A 45 13.23 12.88 6.48
C GLY A 45 13.37 13.53 5.10
N ALA A 46 14.55 13.42 4.49
CA ALA A 46 14.84 13.99 3.17
C ALA A 46 13.95 13.41 2.04
N ASN A 47 13.43 12.20 2.24
CA ASN A 47 12.40 11.60 1.39
C ASN A 47 11.17 11.30 2.27
N PRO A 48 10.06 12.04 2.11
CA PRO A 48 8.86 11.78 2.88
C PRO A 48 8.31 10.39 2.53
N VAL A 49 8.25 9.53 3.53
CA VAL A 49 7.57 8.23 3.44
C VAL A 49 6.49 8.13 4.50
N ARG A 50 5.42 7.42 4.15
CA ARG A 50 4.28 7.12 4.99
C ARG A 50 4.48 5.75 5.64
N VAL A 51 4.42 5.71 6.95
CA VAL A 51 4.52 4.50 7.73
C VAL A 51 3.11 4.08 8.15
N VAL A 52 2.64 2.97 7.59
CA VAL A 52 1.34 2.38 7.92
C VAL A 52 1.57 1.25 8.92
N ARG A 53 0.83 1.28 10.04
CA ARG A 53 0.79 0.18 11.01
C ARG A 53 -0.55 -0.54 10.87
N CYS A 54 -0.50 -1.82 10.57
CA CYS A 54 -1.69 -2.63 10.32
C CYS A 54 -1.49 -4.07 10.80
N THR A 55 -2.52 -4.88 10.82
CA THR A 55 -2.41 -6.32 11.06
C THR A 55 -1.99 -7.09 9.80
N VAL A 56 -1.59 -8.35 9.95
CA VAL A 56 -1.26 -9.23 8.82
C VAL A 56 -2.42 -9.39 7.84
N ALA A 57 -3.66 -9.50 8.34
CA ALA A 57 -4.85 -9.63 7.49
C ALA A 57 -5.06 -8.38 6.63
N GLU A 58 -4.88 -7.21 7.23
CA GLU A 58 -4.98 -5.93 6.57
C GLU A 58 -3.86 -5.68 5.56
N ALA A 59 -2.62 -6.03 5.91
CA ALA A 59 -1.48 -5.99 5.00
C ALA A 59 -1.69 -6.90 3.77
N ARG A 60 -2.32 -8.08 3.96
CA ARG A 60 -2.69 -8.97 2.83
C ARG A 60 -3.75 -8.35 1.92
N ALA A 61 -4.77 -7.71 2.50
CA ALA A 61 -5.78 -6.99 1.71
C ALA A 61 -5.13 -5.85 0.90
N LEU A 62 -4.18 -5.14 1.49
CA LEU A 62 -3.42 -4.08 0.81
C LEU A 62 -2.51 -4.64 -0.30
N LEU A 63 -1.87 -5.80 -0.07
CA LEU A 63 -1.05 -6.48 -1.07
C LEU A 63 -1.88 -6.89 -2.30
N ASP A 64 -3.06 -7.44 -2.07
CA ASP A 64 -3.98 -7.86 -3.12
C ASP A 64 -4.47 -6.65 -3.93
N TYR A 65 -4.85 -5.56 -3.24
CA TYR A 65 -5.23 -4.29 -3.87
C TYR A 65 -4.12 -3.76 -4.78
N PHE A 66 -2.90 -3.59 -4.27
CA PHE A 66 -1.77 -3.13 -5.08
C PHE A 66 -1.41 -4.12 -6.20
N GLY A 67 -1.66 -5.41 -6.01
CA GLY A 67 -1.52 -6.42 -7.06
C GLY A 67 -2.44 -6.15 -8.24
N ARG A 68 -3.75 -5.97 -7.99
CA ARG A 68 -4.74 -5.66 -9.03
C ARG A 68 -4.49 -4.30 -9.68
N LEU A 69 -4.14 -3.30 -8.87
CA LEU A 69 -3.83 -1.94 -9.32
C LEU A 69 -2.61 -1.92 -10.25
N CYS A 70 -1.55 -2.64 -9.88
CA CYS A 70 -0.36 -2.76 -10.70
C CYS A 70 -0.64 -3.45 -12.04
N ASP A 71 -1.47 -4.50 -12.04
CA ASP A 71 -1.87 -5.22 -13.26
C ASP A 71 -2.64 -4.31 -14.21
N GLN A 72 -3.63 -3.57 -13.70
CA GLN A 72 -4.41 -2.60 -14.47
C GLN A 72 -3.56 -1.44 -15.01
N LEU A 73 -2.71 -0.82 -14.18
CA LEU A 73 -1.85 0.27 -14.65
C LEU A 73 -0.82 -0.20 -15.67
N THR A 74 -0.33 -1.43 -15.53
CA THR A 74 0.58 -2.04 -16.51
C THR A 74 -0.14 -2.26 -17.84
N ALA A 75 -1.37 -2.77 -17.80
CA ALA A 75 -2.21 -2.93 -18.99
C ALA A 75 -2.52 -1.60 -19.69
N SER A 76 -2.70 -0.53 -18.91
CA SER A 76 -2.93 0.84 -19.41
C SER A 76 -1.65 1.59 -19.79
N HIS A 77 -0.47 0.97 -19.71
CA HIS A 77 0.84 1.60 -19.95
C HIS A 77 1.07 2.88 -19.11
N ASP A 78 0.49 2.95 -17.92
CA ASP A 78 0.61 4.09 -17.03
C ASP A 78 1.96 4.09 -16.31
N GLU A 79 2.63 5.25 -16.27
CA GLU A 79 3.93 5.42 -15.59
C GLU A 79 3.87 5.13 -14.09
N SER A 80 2.69 5.19 -13.49
CA SER A 80 2.44 4.89 -12.08
C SER A 80 2.47 3.39 -11.77
N ALA A 81 2.51 2.52 -12.78
CA ALA A 81 2.70 1.08 -12.59
C ALA A 81 3.98 0.77 -11.79
N GLY A 82 5.06 1.53 -12.03
CA GLY A 82 6.31 1.40 -11.29
C GLY A 82 6.18 1.75 -9.81
N VAL A 83 5.33 2.74 -9.47
CA VAL A 83 5.04 3.14 -8.08
C VAL A 83 4.24 2.04 -7.38
N CYS A 84 3.25 1.46 -8.05
CA CYS A 84 2.46 0.36 -7.51
C CYS A 84 3.28 -0.92 -7.28
N ALA A 85 4.18 -1.24 -8.21
CA ALA A 85 5.09 -2.38 -8.06
C ALA A 85 5.99 -2.22 -6.82
N ARG A 86 6.53 -1.01 -6.58
CA ARG A 86 7.31 -0.71 -5.37
C ARG A 86 6.48 -0.82 -4.09
N ALA A 87 5.27 -0.26 -4.10
CA ALA A 87 4.35 -0.36 -2.96
C ALA A 87 4.04 -1.83 -2.61
N ARG A 88 3.71 -2.64 -3.63
CA ARG A 88 3.48 -4.08 -3.49
C ARG A 88 4.69 -4.80 -2.89
N ASP A 89 5.90 -4.50 -3.35
CA ASP A 89 7.12 -5.08 -2.81
C ASP A 89 7.34 -4.70 -1.35
N SER A 90 7.14 -3.44 -0.98
CA SER A 90 7.21 -2.98 0.41
C SER A 90 6.23 -3.72 1.33
N VAL A 91 4.97 -3.88 0.91
CA VAL A 91 3.96 -4.65 1.67
C VAL A 91 4.39 -6.10 1.81
N ARG A 92 4.87 -6.72 0.73
CA ARG A 92 5.35 -8.11 0.74
C ARG A 92 6.51 -8.30 1.71
N ARG A 93 7.50 -7.40 1.70
CA ARG A 93 8.64 -7.45 2.64
C ARG A 93 8.19 -7.29 4.08
N ALA A 94 7.25 -6.38 4.34
CA ALA A 94 6.71 -6.17 5.69
C ALA A 94 5.96 -7.41 6.20
N LEU A 95 5.18 -8.08 5.35
CA LEU A 95 4.52 -9.34 5.66
C LEU A 95 5.51 -10.46 5.97
N VAL A 96 6.59 -10.58 5.19
CA VAL A 96 7.66 -11.56 5.43
C VAL A 96 8.37 -11.27 6.76
N ALA A 97 8.67 -10.01 7.05
CA ALA A 97 9.34 -9.61 8.30
C ALA A 97 8.48 -9.83 9.55
N ALA A 98 7.14 -9.78 9.43
CA ALA A 98 6.21 -9.98 10.54
C ALA A 98 5.80 -11.44 10.77
N GLY A 99 6.06 -12.34 9.80
CA GLY A 99 5.59 -13.73 9.83
C GLY A 99 6.68 -14.78 9.62
N GLY A 100 7.95 -14.41 9.86
CA GLY A 100 9.09 -15.32 9.89
C GLY A 100 9.21 -16.04 11.23
#